data_AF-A0A7C5GUT7-F1
#
_entry.id   AF-A0A7C5GUT7-F1
#
_cell.length_a   1.000
_cell.length_b   1.000
_cell.length_c   1.000
_cell.angle_alpha   90.00
_cell.angle_beta   90.00
_cell.angle_gamma   90.00
#
_symmetry.space_group_name_H-M   'P 1'
#
loop_
_entity.id
_entity.type
_entity.pdbx_description
1 polymer ?
#
loop_
_entity_poly.entity_id
_entity_poly.type
_entity_poly.pdbx_seq_one_letter_code
_entity_poly.pdbx_strand_id
1 'polypeptide(L)'
;VGIQIPIPMDNGPAGGAVPSPMKGGHLHYTGEKGTIVYTKSPVLDNVPIVLTNPGIWDALGLPLTPFTDTAAAKNPLTLVESDIQPYQEAWVSLVDADSGKPVIDSHSGKPITFVGTSPIDIPNCANCHANETANGDKYTLYKQEYAFWKGLGASDWIASLKATSISIMEIHDDRNGTDFLENYNPSSRDVTNRLGRDPVLCQKCHADNVIGVINSKTHKDRDGKEKRIPALTEAIHSVHQKVAPMPDAHGRTAACQGCHPAHRQDGSMEGYPITPDGKNAYADGDNRDAAGGCYVGRDVHSNPGKDKDGVETREYLNAIGEWLQTNVSKIGNGEHGKGLWCTNCHNQLSRELYQRDNLQNAFLQTGETLRNKSLQEIAAGIGVSMAKLEAMMDPKVVLDDKGEDTPGESEILHTWAKDRLVPDIAVIALKGNGPLVTKDEDGDINVSILSANPAVDPASLKLPAGATGALAVPYDAATHGRDYWLSAGAPHCADCHAAPFVEGQGGVAFPINQPGKYSLMRYTKGHAGIACQGCHQSIHGLYPVTPDVDLTTYRQAPMYNPDGSHGPLKCAACHVTNGDGVPLIAKPDPDADEEADKRMWNGKPILHDYEAAVQWIHAYAPDLGGAVPDE
;
A
#
# COMPACT_ATOMS: atom_id res chain seq x y z
N VAL A 1 5.26 -39.34 14.40
CA VAL A 1 4.10 -38.98 13.57
C VAL A 1 4.27 -37.52 13.18
N GLY A 2 4.56 -37.19 11.92
CA GLY A 2 4.89 -35.82 11.48
C GLY A 2 5.86 -35.73 10.30
N ILE A 3 6.75 -36.72 10.10
CA ILE A 3 7.63 -36.82 8.92
C ILE A 3 6.98 -37.57 7.75
N GLN A 4 5.95 -38.38 8.04
CA GLN A 4 5.29 -39.28 7.08
C GLN A 4 4.04 -38.67 6.44
N ILE A 5 3.58 -37.54 6.95
CA ILE A 5 2.49 -36.77 6.35
C ILE A 5 3.18 -35.62 5.65
N PRO A 6 3.26 -35.61 4.30
CA PRO A 6 3.70 -34.43 3.59
C PRO A 6 2.68 -33.33 3.89
N ILE A 7 3.01 -32.46 4.84
CA ILE A 7 2.26 -31.23 5.03
C ILE A 7 2.55 -30.42 3.77
N PRO A 8 1.53 -30.09 2.95
CA PRO A 8 1.74 -29.19 1.83
C PRO A 8 2.36 -27.91 2.40
N MET A 9 3.54 -27.50 1.90
CA MET A 9 4.02 -26.16 2.22
C MET A 9 2.94 -25.19 1.77
N ASP A 10 2.49 -24.32 2.68
CA ASP A 10 1.57 -23.25 2.36
C ASP A 10 2.25 -22.36 1.30
N ASN A 11 1.72 -22.37 0.08
CA ASN A 11 2.24 -21.59 -1.05
C ASN A 11 1.50 -20.23 -1.14
N GLY A 12 0.86 -19.80 -0.06
CA GLY A 12 0.11 -18.56 0.01
C GLY A 12 -1.20 -18.57 -0.78
N PRO A 13 -1.89 -17.41 -0.86
CA PRO A 13 -3.25 -17.29 -1.39
C PRO A 13 -3.39 -17.62 -2.89
N ALA A 14 -2.28 -17.77 -3.62
CA ALA A 14 -2.30 -18.24 -5.01
C ALA A 14 -2.59 -19.75 -5.14
N GLY A 15 -2.61 -20.51 -4.03
CA GLY A 15 -3.00 -21.93 -4.04
C GLY A 15 -2.11 -22.82 -4.93
N GLY A 16 -0.88 -22.39 -5.24
CA GLY A 16 -0.05 -22.94 -6.29
C GLY A 16 0.51 -24.33 -5.99
N ALA A 17 -0.29 -25.37 -6.19
CA ALA A 17 0.22 -26.64 -6.68
C ALA A 17 0.78 -26.40 -8.08
N VAL A 18 2.11 -26.38 -8.17
CA VAL A 18 2.95 -26.47 -9.38
C VAL A 18 2.46 -25.74 -10.66
N PRO A 19 3.23 -24.75 -11.13
CA PRO A 19 4.42 -24.24 -10.51
C PRO A 19 3.99 -23.27 -9.41
N SER A 20 4.29 -23.59 -8.15
CA SER A 20 4.59 -22.53 -7.19
C SER A 20 5.55 -21.55 -7.90
N PRO A 21 5.37 -20.22 -7.78
CA PRO A 21 6.19 -19.26 -8.53
C PRO A 21 7.69 -19.42 -8.25
N MET A 22 8.06 -20.11 -7.15
CA MET A 22 9.42 -20.61 -6.91
C MET A 22 9.58 -22.12 -7.16
N LYS A 23 9.67 -22.54 -8.43
CA LYS A 23 9.98 -23.94 -8.76
C LYS A 23 11.50 -24.17 -8.71
N GLY A 24 11.95 -24.97 -7.74
CA GLY A 24 13.38 -25.30 -7.60
C GLY A 24 14.26 -24.13 -7.17
N GLY A 25 13.67 -23.09 -6.56
CA GLY A 25 14.39 -21.89 -6.12
C GLY A 25 14.55 -20.79 -7.17
N HIS A 26 13.85 -20.88 -8.31
CA HIS A 26 13.88 -19.87 -9.37
C HIS A 26 12.61 -19.02 -9.37
N LEU A 27 12.74 -17.71 -9.56
CA LEU A 27 11.62 -16.79 -9.77
C LEU A 27 10.87 -17.09 -11.07
N HIS A 28 9.58 -16.78 -11.11
CA HIS A 28 8.76 -16.94 -12.31
C HIS A 28 8.71 -15.64 -13.11
N TYR A 29 8.98 -15.70 -14.41
CA TYR A 29 8.77 -14.57 -15.29
C TYR A 29 7.31 -14.49 -15.72
N THR A 30 6.64 -13.41 -15.33
CA THR A 30 5.19 -13.20 -15.53
C THR A 30 4.78 -12.95 -16.98
N GLY A 31 5.73 -12.80 -17.91
CA GLY A 31 5.46 -12.69 -19.35
C GLY A 31 4.63 -11.45 -19.72
N GLU A 32 3.89 -11.51 -20.82
CA GLU A 32 3.14 -10.38 -21.39
C GLU A 32 1.83 -10.06 -20.66
N LYS A 33 1.27 -11.03 -19.92
CA LYS A 33 -0.05 -10.89 -19.25
C LYS A 33 0.04 -10.61 -17.75
N GLY A 34 1.22 -10.78 -17.15
CA GLY A 34 1.34 -10.69 -15.69
C GLY A 34 0.81 -11.95 -14.99
N THR A 35 0.79 -11.91 -13.66
CA THR A 35 0.17 -12.96 -12.83
C THR A 35 -1.28 -12.59 -12.54
N ILE A 36 -2.21 -13.35 -13.10
CA ILE A 36 -3.66 -13.13 -12.93
C ILE A 36 -4.21 -14.09 -11.88
N VAL A 37 -4.94 -13.55 -10.92
CA VAL A 37 -5.75 -14.31 -9.95
C VAL A 37 -7.23 -13.97 -10.15
N TYR A 38 -8.11 -14.85 -9.70
CA TYR A 38 -9.55 -14.65 -9.82
C TYR A 38 -10.18 -14.47 -8.44
N THR A 39 -11.07 -13.49 -8.31
CA THR A 39 -11.83 -13.26 -7.07
C THR A 39 -13.32 -13.53 -7.26
N LYS A 40 -13.99 -13.87 -6.17
CA LYS A 40 -15.45 -14.04 -6.12
C LYS A 40 -16.10 -12.77 -5.56
N SER A 41 -16.71 -11.94 -6.43
CA SER A 41 -17.43 -10.72 -6.05
C SER A 41 -18.91 -10.99 -5.77
N PRO A 42 -19.57 -10.19 -4.90
CA PRO A 42 -21.02 -10.19 -4.79
C PRO A 42 -21.77 -10.05 -6.12
N VAL A 43 -21.19 -9.37 -7.11
CA VAL A 43 -21.87 -8.99 -8.37
C VAL A 43 -21.13 -9.38 -9.65
N LEU A 44 -19.91 -9.92 -9.53
CA LEU A 44 -19.08 -10.38 -10.63
C LEU A 44 -18.39 -11.70 -10.22
N ASP A 45 -18.73 -12.81 -10.86
CA ASP A 45 -17.97 -14.04 -10.62
C ASP A 45 -16.68 -14.04 -11.47
N ASN A 46 -15.65 -14.75 -10.99
CA ASN A 46 -14.35 -14.86 -11.67
C ASN A 46 -13.78 -13.52 -12.16
N VAL A 47 -13.79 -12.47 -11.31
CA VAL A 47 -13.17 -11.19 -11.65
C VAL A 47 -11.66 -11.40 -11.78
N PRO A 48 -11.07 -11.25 -12.99
CA PRO A 48 -9.63 -11.33 -13.14
C PRO A 48 -9.01 -10.12 -12.45
N ILE A 49 -7.95 -10.37 -11.70
CA ILE A 49 -7.13 -9.37 -11.04
C ILE A 49 -5.69 -9.61 -11.44
N VAL A 50 -5.05 -8.61 -12.04
CA VAL A 50 -3.59 -8.64 -12.26
C VAL A 50 -2.91 -8.38 -10.92
N LEU A 51 -2.42 -9.45 -10.29
CA LEU A 51 -1.71 -9.39 -9.01
C LEU A 51 -0.26 -8.97 -9.20
N THR A 52 0.37 -9.38 -10.30
CA THR A 52 1.71 -8.93 -10.67
C THR A 52 1.72 -8.46 -12.11
N ASN A 53 2.26 -7.27 -12.32
CA ASN A 53 2.36 -6.64 -13.63
C ASN A 53 3.14 -7.52 -14.63
N PRO A 54 2.82 -7.43 -15.95
CA PRO A 54 3.62 -8.06 -17.00
C PRO A 54 5.12 -7.72 -16.91
N GLY A 55 5.98 -8.64 -17.33
CA GLY A 55 7.43 -8.40 -17.46
C GLY A 55 8.20 -8.37 -16.13
N ILE A 56 7.58 -8.81 -15.04
CA ILE A 56 8.21 -8.90 -13.71
C ILE A 56 8.65 -10.35 -13.45
N TRP A 57 9.80 -10.52 -12.79
CA TRP A 57 10.17 -11.79 -12.16
C TRP A 57 9.57 -11.82 -10.75
N ASP A 58 8.55 -12.66 -10.54
CA ASP A 58 7.78 -12.69 -9.31
C ASP A 58 8.21 -13.82 -8.36
N ALA A 59 8.05 -13.55 -7.07
CA ALA A 59 8.35 -14.45 -5.94
C ALA A 59 7.08 -14.76 -5.14
N LEU A 60 5.91 -14.72 -5.80
CA LEU A 60 4.63 -14.89 -5.15
C LEU A 60 4.58 -16.25 -4.42
N GLY A 61 4.13 -16.24 -3.17
CA GLY A 61 4.11 -17.44 -2.32
C GLY A 61 5.41 -17.76 -1.58
N LEU A 62 6.46 -16.92 -1.69
CA LEU A 62 7.65 -17.02 -0.83
C LEU A 62 7.25 -16.76 0.63
N PRO A 63 7.44 -17.72 1.56
CA PRO A 63 7.17 -17.48 2.97
C PRO A 63 8.22 -16.51 3.52
N LEU A 64 7.75 -15.43 4.16
CA LEU A 64 8.60 -14.41 4.75
C LEU A 64 8.33 -14.32 6.25
N THR A 65 9.37 -13.99 7.01
CA THR A 65 9.34 -13.83 8.45
C THR A 65 10.09 -12.56 8.84
N PRO A 66 9.65 -11.82 9.88
CA PRO A 66 10.37 -10.65 10.37
C PRO A 66 11.58 -11.02 11.25
N PHE A 67 12.01 -12.29 11.28
CA PHE A 67 13.09 -12.79 12.12
C PHE A 67 14.30 -13.16 11.27
N THR A 68 15.50 -12.80 11.72
CA THR A 68 16.75 -13.34 11.15
C THR A 68 16.83 -14.86 11.35
N ASP A 69 17.64 -15.56 10.56
CA ASP A 69 17.87 -17.01 10.73
C ASP A 69 18.27 -17.39 12.16
N THR A 70 19.09 -16.55 12.81
CA THR A 70 19.51 -16.76 14.20
C THR A 70 18.32 -16.64 15.17
N ALA A 71 17.47 -15.62 15.00
CA ALA A 71 16.27 -15.46 15.81
C ALA A 71 15.25 -16.56 15.53
N ALA A 72 15.03 -16.92 14.26
CA ALA A 72 14.14 -17.99 13.84
C ALA A 72 14.58 -19.38 14.36
N ALA A 73 15.88 -19.58 14.60
CA ALA A 73 16.42 -20.79 15.20
C ALA A 73 16.22 -20.90 16.73
N LYS A 74 15.82 -19.82 17.41
CA LYS A 74 15.51 -19.85 18.85
C LYS A 74 14.27 -20.69 19.11
N ASN A 75 14.08 -21.08 20.37
CA ASN A 75 12.78 -21.59 20.80
C ASN A 75 11.74 -20.45 20.65
N PRO A 76 10.62 -20.65 19.93
CA PRO A 76 9.60 -19.61 19.75
C PRO A 76 9.05 -19.03 21.05
N LEU A 77 9.07 -19.79 22.15
CA LEU A 77 8.66 -19.30 23.47
C LEU A 77 9.62 -18.24 24.05
N THR A 78 10.86 -18.20 23.59
CA THR A 78 11.92 -17.35 24.15
C THR A 78 12.18 -16.08 23.35
N LEU A 79 11.48 -15.90 22.22
CA LEU A 79 11.60 -14.70 21.38
C LEU A 79 11.19 -13.46 22.17
N VAL A 80 11.86 -12.34 21.91
CA VAL A 80 11.52 -11.02 22.47
C VAL A 80 11.24 -10.03 21.34
N GLU A 81 10.59 -8.91 21.63
CA GLU A 81 10.21 -7.92 20.60
C GLU A 81 11.42 -7.40 19.81
N SER A 82 12.55 -7.17 20.47
CA SER A 82 13.81 -6.75 19.84
C SER A 82 14.45 -7.82 18.92
N ASP A 83 13.89 -9.03 18.86
CA ASP A 83 14.29 -10.04 17.88
C ASP A 83 13.69 -9.78 16.49
N ILE A 84 12.67 -8.91 16.39
CA ILE A 84 12.10 -8.45 15.12
C ILE A 84 13.15 -7.62 14.38
N GLN A 85 13.37 -8.01 13.12
CA GLN A 85 14.25 -7.37 12.16
C GLN A 85 13.48 -7.27 10.84
N PRO A 86 12.69 -6.21 10.65
CA PRO A 86 11.61 -6.27 9.67
C PRO A 86 12.10 -6.16 8.23
N TYR A 87 13.32 -5.69 7.97
CA TYR A 87 13.84 -5.46 6.62
C TYR A 87 14.76 -6.59 6.16
N GLN A 88 14.13 -7.66 5.68
CA GLN A 88 14.83 -8.87 5.22
C GLN A 88 15.52 -8.65 3.87
N GLU A 89 16.77 -9.11 3.75
CA GLU A 89 17.52 -9.12 2.49
C GLU A 89 17.07 -10.29 1.60
N ALA A 90 16.66 -9.97 0.37
CA ALA A 90 16.37 -10.94 -0.67
C ALA A 90 17.47 -10.92 -1.74
N TRP A 91 18.38 -11.89 -1.70
CA TRP A 91 19.45 -12.01 -2.69
C TRP A 91 18.97 -12.80 -3.91
N VAL A 92 19.13 -12.22 -5.10
CA VAL A 92 18.73 -12.82 -6.38
C VAL A 92 19.95 -12.88 -7.29
N SER A 93 20.25 -14.06 -7.83
CA SER A 93 21.34 -14.27 -8.79
C SER A 93 20.78 -14.66 -10.16
N LEU A 94 21.39 -14.13 -11.22
CA LEU A 94 21.04 -14.51 -12.58
C LEU A 94 21.81 -15.76 -13.00
N VAL A 95 21.09 -16.75 -13.52
CA VAL A 95 21.65 -18.00 -14.04
C VAL A 95 21.22 -18.22 -15.49
N ASP A 96 22.06 -18.89 -16.26
CA ASP A 96 21.71 -19.40 -17.57
C ASP A 96 20.65 -20.50 -17.44
N ALA A 97 19.54 -20.37 -18.17
CA ALA A 97 18.37 -21.22 -18.00
C ALA A 97 18.63 -22.70 -18.35
N ASP A 98 19.50 -22.96 -19.32
CA ASP A 98 19.78 -24.33 -19.81
C ASP A 98 20.84 -25.04 -18.95
N SER A 99 21.90 -24.33 -18.57
CA SER A 99 23.04 -24.91 -17.84
C SER A 99 22.98 -24.72 -16.33
N GLY A 100 22.14 -23.81 -15.82
CA GLY A 100 22.08 -23.43 -14.41
C GLY A 100 23.33 -22.73 -13.89
N LYS A 101 24.27 -22.37 -14.77
CA LYS A 101 25.51 -21.69 -14.38
C LYS A 101 25.26 -20.19 -14.15
N PRO A 102 25.98 -19.55 -13.23
CA PRO A 102 25.84 -18.11 -13.02
C PRO A 102 26.19 -17.32 -14.29
N VAL A 103 25.38 -16.32 -14.61
CA VAL A 103 25.71 -15.34 -15.65
C VAL A 103 26.74 -14.37 -15.09
N ILE A 104 27.82 -14.14 -15.83
CA ILE A 104 28.93 -13.30 -15.41
C ILE A 104 28.75 -11.89 -15.98
N ASP A 105 28.80 -10.87 -15.12
CA ASP A 105 28.81 -9.47 -15.53
C ASP A 105 30.11 -9.18 -16.29
N SER A 106 29.96 -8.65 -17.50
CA SER A 106 31.08 -8.32 -18.39
C SER A 106 31.98 -7.21 -17.85
N HIS A 107 31.49 -6.37 -16.93
CA HIS A 107 32.27 -5.25 -16.38
C HIS A 107 33.07 -5.67 -15.15
N SER A 108 32.45 -6.36 -14.20
CA SER A 108 33.08 -6.79 -12.95
C SER A 108 33.74 -8.16 -13.00
N GLY A 109 33.39 -9.00 -13.98
CA GLY A 109 33.85 -10.40 -14.07
C GLY A 109 33.28 -11.30 -12.96
N LYS A 110 32.25 -10.85 -12.24
CA LYS A 110 31.60 -11.60 -11.14
C LYS A 110 30.21 -12.10 -11.56
N PRO A 111 29.65 -13.12 -10.88
CA PRO A 111 28.25 -13.48 -11.04
C PRO A 111 27.32 -12.30 -10.83
N ILE A 112 26.34 -12.12 -11.72
CA ILE A 112 25.29 -11.11 -11.59
C ILE A 112 24.44 -11.49 -10.38
N THR A 113 24.44 -10.63 -9.37
CA THR A 113 23.65 -10.79 -8.15
C THR A 113 23.16 -9.42 -7.69
N PHE A 114 21.89 -9.38 -7.28
CA PHE A 114 21.24 -8.20 -6.73
C PHE A 114 20.65 -8.52 -5.37
N VAL A 115 20.53 -7.52 -4.52
CA VAL A 115 19.81 -7.63 -3.25
C VAL A 115 18.57 -6.76 -3.31
N GLY A 116 17.44 -7.28 -2.85
CA GLY A 116 16.18 -6.60 -2.59
C GLY A 116 15.94 -6.49 -1.09
N THR A 117 15.05 -5.58 -0.65
CA THR A 117 14.51 -5.62 0.72
C THR A 117 13.03 -5.92 0.72
N SER A 118 12.63 -6.78 1.66
CA SER A 118 11.23 -7.12 1.92
C SER A 118 10.89 -6.71 3.34
N PRO A 119 10.15 -5.60 3.55
CA PRO A 119 9.70 -5.23 4.87
C PRO A 119 8.55 -6.15 5.33
N ILE A 120 8.75 -6.90 6.40
CA ILE A 120 7.74 -7.70 7.10
C ILE A 120 7.81 -7.33 8.57
N ASP A 121 6.67 -7.01 9.18
CA ASP A 121 6.64 -6.61 10.59
C ASP A 121 5.42 -7.19 11.31
N ILE A 122 5.38 -7.06 12.64
CA ILE A 122 4.30 -7.53 13.51
C ILE A 122 3.59 -6.31 14.13
N PRO A 123 2.25 -6.23 14.03
CA PRO A 123 1.47 -5.19 14.71
C PRO A 123 1.64 -5.22 16.24
N ASN A 124 1.66 -4.04 16.87
CA ASN A 124 1.90 -3.86 18.31
C ASN A 124 0.65 -4.03 19.17
N CYS A 125 -0.23 -4.96 18.78
CA CYS A 125 -1.51 -5.15 19.46
C CYS A 125 -1.33 -5.40 20.96
N ALA A 126 -0.23 -6.04 21.36
CA ALA A 126 0.10 -6.36 22.75
C ALA A 126 0.27 -5.13 23.65
N ASN A 127 0.70 -3.99 23.13
CA ASN A 127 0.89 -2.78 23.93
C ASN A 127 -0.43 -2.19 24.45
N CYS A 128 -1.58 -2.63 23.91
CA CYS A 128 -2.90 -2.24 24.41
C CYS A 128 -3.72 -3.46 24.86
N HIS A 129 -3.75 -4.51 24.06
CA HIS A 129 -4.62 -5.68 24.26
C HIS A 129 -4.05 -6.73 25.22
N ALA A 130 -2.82 -6.58 25.71
CA ALA A 130 -2.28 -7.43 26.78
C ALA A 130 -2.26 -6.74 28.15
N ASN A 131 -2.89 -5.56 28.29
CA ASN A 131 -2.91 -4.79 29.53
C ASN A 131 -4.25 -4.04 29.72
N GLU A 132 -4.31 -3.21 30.76
CA GLU A 132 -5.54 -2.50 31.16
C GLU A 132 -5.95 -1.39 30.18
N THR A 133 -5.07 -0.96 29.26
CA THR A 133 -5.36 0.11 28.29
C THR A 133 -6.52 -0.28 27.37
N ALA A 134 -6.54 -1.50 26.80
CA ALA A 134 -7.70 -1.97 26.04
C ALA A 134 -8.75 -2.66 26.91
N ASN A 135 -8.33 -3.29 28.01
CA ASN A 135 -9.18 -4.21 28.76
C ASN A 135 -9.96 -3.55 29.92
N GLY A 136 -9.45 -2.43 30.45
CA GLY A 136 -9.92 -1.85 31.71
C GLY A 136 -10.01 -2.87 32.85
N ASP A 137 -10.92 -2.63 33.78
CA ASP A 137 -11.23 -3.58 34.86
C ASP A 137 -12.18 -4.71 34.43
N LYS A 138 -12.82 -4.57 33.26
CA LYS A 138 -13.90 -5.44 32.82
C LYS A 138 -13.39 -6.76 32.26
N TYR A 139 -12.41 -6.71 31.36
CA TYR A 139 -11.94 -7.88 30.63
C TYR A 139 -10.70 -8.44 31.31
N THR A 140 -10.71 -9.74 31.62
CA THR A 140 -9.67 -10.34 32.49
C THR A 140 -9.13 -11.67 31.98
N LEU A 141 -9.68 -12.23 30.90
CA LEU A 141 -9.21 -13.51 30.37
C LEU A 141 -7.78 -13.43 29.84
N TYR A 142 -7.38 -12.25 29.33
CA TYR A 142 -5.99 -12.00 28.91
C TYR A 142 -4.97 -12.24 30.04
N LYS A 143 -5.32 -11.95 31.30
CA LYS A 143 -4.45 -12.18 32.48
C LYS A 143 -4.20 -13.68 32.68
N GLN A 144 -5.23 -14.51 32.48
CA GLN A 144 -5.15 -15.97 32.59
C GLN A 144 -4.33 -16.57 31.44
N GLU A 145 -4.58 -16.11 30.21
CA GLU A 145 -3.84 -16.51 29.02
C GLU A 145 -2.34 -16.18 29.17
N TYR A 146 -2.02 -14.97 29.60
CA TYR A 146 -0.66 -14.53 29.87
C TYR A 146 0.03 -15.45 30.90
N ALA A 147 -0.61 -15.68 32.05
CA ALA A 147 -0.07 -16.50 33.14
C ALA A 147 0.20 -17.95 32.69
N PHE A 148 -0.66 -18.52 31.85
CA PHE A 148 -0.46 -19.85 31.28
C PHE A 148 0.84 -19.92 30.48
N TRP A 149 1.04 -19.01 29.52
CA TRP A 149 2.23 -19.02 28.67
C TRP A 149 3.51 -18.73 29.46
N LYS A 150 3.44 -17.81 30.44
CA LYS A 150 4.54 -17.61 31.39
C LYS A 150 4.89 -18.88 32.15
N GLY A 151 3.89 -19.66 32.59
CA GLY A 151 4.08 -20.94 33.25
C GLY A 151 4.79 -22.00 32.39
N LEU A 152 4.71 -21.88 31.06
CA LEU A 152 5.45 -22.72 30.11
C LEU A 152 6.86 -22.20 29.79
N GLY A 153 7.30 -21.13 30.44
CA GLY A 153 8.60 -20.50 30.22
C GLY A 153 8.62 -19.52 29.04
N ALA A 154 7.48 -19.01 28.59
CA ALA A 154 7.45 -17.97 27.57
C ALA A 154 8.08 -16.66 28.07
N SER A 155 8.69 -15.92 27.16
CA SER A 155 9.05 -14.51 27.36
C SER A 155 7.79 -13.68 27.65
N ASP A 156 7.97 -12.49 28.22
CA ASP A 156 6.84 -11.58 28.47
C ASP A 156 6.17 -11.17 27.17
N TRP A 157 6.96 -10.93 26.12
CA TRP A 157 6.45 -10.55 24.81
C TRP A 157 5.56 -11.65 24.19
N ILE A 158 6.04 -12.91 24.17
CA ILE A 158 5.25 -14.02 23.62
C ILE A 158 3.98 -14.26 24.44
N ALA A 159 4.07 -14.20 25.77
CA ALA A 159 2.88 -14.32 26.63
C ALA A 159 1.86 -13.19 26.36
N SER A 160 2.32 -11.96 26.15
CA SER A 160 1.48 -10.81 25.79
C SER A 160 0.84 -10.95 24.41
N LEU A 161 1.57 -11.43 23.40
CA LEU A 161 1.01 -11.70 22.06
C LEU A 161 -0.13 -12.74 22.11
N LYS A 162 0.04 -13.79 22.92
CA LYS A 162 -1.02 -14.79 23.10
C LYS A 162 -2.22 -14.23 23.88
N ALA A 163 -1.96 -13.47 24.95
CA ALA A 163 -2.99 -12.79 25.73
C ALA A 163 -3.84 -11.81 24.87
N THR A 164 -3.19 -11.12 23.95
CA THR A 164 -3.83 -10.19 23.00
C THR A 164 -4.94 -10.85 22.19
N SER A 165 -4.71 -12.07 21.71
CA SER A 165 -5.71 -12.79 20.91
C SER A 165 -7.00 -13.03 21.70
N ILE A 166 -6.86 -13.39 22.98
CA ILE A 166 -8.00 -13.60 23.88
C ILE A 166 -8.69 -12.29 24.24
N SER A 167 -7.93 -11.22 24.53
CA SER A 167 -8.48 -9.89 24.80
C SER A 167 -9.35 -9.39 23.64
N ILE A 168 -8.83 -9.45 22.40
CA ILE A 168 -9.56 -8.99 21.22
C ILE A 168 -10.87 -9.76 21.06
N MET A 169 -10.85 -11.08 21.22
CA MET A 169 -12.06 -11.91 21.13
C MET A 169 -13.04 -11.64 22.27
N GLU A 170 -12.58 -11.45 23.50
CA GLU A 170 -13.42 -11.14 24.67
C GLU A 170 -14.15 -9.80 24.47
N ILE A 171 -13.43 -8.78 24.02
CA ILE A 171 -14.00 -7.46 23.69
C ILE A 171 -14.97 -7.58 22.52
N HIS A 172 -14.64 -8.39 21.51
CA HIS A 172 -15.49 -8.55 20.32
C HIS A 172 -16.79 -9.27 20.65
N ASP A 173 -16.74 -10.34 21.46
CA ASP A 173 -17.93 -11.06 21.93
C ASP A 173 -18.85 -10.13 22.73
N ASP A 174 -18.32 -9.34 23.66
CA ASP A 174 -19.13 -8.40 24.45
C ASP A 174 -19.74 -7.26 23.62
N ARG A 175 -18.95 -6.64 22.73
CA ARG A 175 -19.40 -5.45 21.99
C ARG A 175 -20.29 -5.81 20.80
N ASN A 176 -20.01 -6.92 20.12
CA ASN A 176 -20.65 -7.30 18.87
C ASN A 176 -21.58 -8.52 18.99
N GLY A 177 -21.61 -9.20 20.14
CA GLY A 177 -22.47 -10.36 20.38
C GLY A 177 -22.02 -11.61 19.63
N THR A 178 -20.71 -11.75 19.37
CA THR A 178 -20.13 -12.99 18.87
C THR A 178 -19.93 -14.03 19.99
N ASP A 179 -19.57 -15.25 19.61
CA ASP A 179 -19.38 -16.40 20.50
C ASP A 179 -17.97 -17.02 20.37
N PHE A 180 -16.98 -16.22 19.98
CA PHE A 180 -15.65 -16.71 19.65
C PHE A 180 -15.00 -17.45 20.82
N LEU A 181 -15.25 -16.99 22.05
CA LEU A 181 -14.73 -17.59 23.28
C LEU A 181 -15.69 -18.60 23.95
N GLU A 182 -16.82 -18.98 23.33
CA GLU A 182 -17.79 -19.90 23.97
C GLU A 182 -17.16 -21.22 24.44
N ASN A 183 -16.23 -21.76 23.64
CA ASN A 183 -15.53 -23.02 23.92
C ASN A 183 -14.13 -22.80 24.53
N TYR A 184 -13.76 -21.56 24.83
CA TYR A 184 -12.44 -21.25 25.38
C TYR A 184 -12.31 -21.81 26.80
N ASN A 185 -11.29 -22.64 27.01
CA ASN A 185 -11.01 -23.24 28.32
C ASN A 185 -9.65 -22.76 28.86
N PRO A 186 -9.62 -21.68 29.67
CA PRO A 186 -8.38 -21.15 30.23
C PRO A 186 -7.72 -22.08 31.25
N SER A 187 -8.48 -23.02 31.83
CA SER A 187 -7.96 -24.01 32.78
C SER A 187 -7.38 -25.26 32.11
N SER A 188 -7.53 -25.39 30.79
CA SER A 188 -6.95 -26.50 30.04
C SER A 188 -5.42 -26.46 30.07
N ARG A 189 -4.79 -27.63 30.12
CA ARG A 189 -3.34 -27.78 29.94
C ARG A 189 -2.93 -27.96 28.47
N ASP A 190 -3.88 -27.84 27.55
CA ASP A 190 -3.63 -27.96 26.12
C ASP A 190 -2.73 -26.82 25.64
N VAL A 191 -1.63 -27.19 25.02
CA VAL A 191 -0.63 -26.27 24.44
C VAL A 191 -0.85 -26.03 22.95
N THR A 192 -1.78 -26.75 22.34
CA THR A 192 -2.10 -26.70 20.91
C THR A 192 -3.30 -25.79 20.64
N ASN A 193 -4.43 -26.00 21.32
CA ASN A 193 -5.63 -25.21 21.14
C ASN A 193 -6.46 -25.12 22.43
N ARG A 194 -6.54 -23.94 23.04
CA ARG A 194 -7.43 -23.66 24.18
C ARG A 194 -8.72 -22.93 23.80
N LEU A 195 -8.85 -22.49 22.56
CA LEU A 195 -10.05 -21.84 22.03
C LEU A 195 -11.22 -22.83 21.88
N GLY A 196 -10.92 -24.12 21.81
CA GLY A 196 -11.93 -25.19 21.67
C GLY A 196 -12.62 -25.22 20.31
N ARG A 197 -12.07 -24.51 19.32
CA ARG A 197 -12.55 -24.42 17.93
C ARG A 197 -11.42 -23.98 16.99
N ASP A 198 -11.71 -23.94 15.69
CA ASP A 198 -10.79 -23.41 14.67
C ASP A 198 -10.46 -21.92 14.91
N PRO A 199 -9.29 -21.43 14.45
CA PRO A 199 -8.93 -20.01 14.54
C PRO A 199 -10.00 -19.09 13.94
N VAL A 200 -10.25 -17.98 14.63
CA VAL A 200 -11.12 -16.91 14.14
C VAL A 200 -10.35 -16.10 13.11
N LEU A 201 -10.80 -16.16 11.86
CA LEU A 201 -10.26 -15.33 10.78
C LEU A 201 -11.26 -14.19 10.53
N CYS A 202 -10.87 -12.96 10.82
CA CYS A 202 -11.73 -11.76 10.70
C CYS A 202 -12.34 -11.65 9.30
N GLN A 203 -11.54 -11.98 8.28
CA GLN A 203 -11.92 -11.95 6.87
C GLN A 203 -12.98 -13.01 6.51
N LYS A 204 -13.28 -14.01 7.36
CA LYS A 204 -14.44 -14.89 7.14
C LYS A 204 -15.78 -14.16 7.29
N CYS A 205 -15.79 -12.97 7.87
CA CYS A 205 -17.00 -12.18 8.14
C CYS A 205 -16.92 -10.76 7.56
N HIS A 206 -15.75 -10.13 7.67
CA HIS A 206 -15.50 -8.80 7.14
C HIS A 206 -14.92 -8.89 5.73
N ALA A 207 -15.43 -8.09 4.79
CA ALA A 207 -14.75 -7.90 3.52
C ALA A 207 -13.35 -7.31 3.76
N ASP A 208 -12.36 -7.87 3.06
CA ASP A 208 -10.98 -7.44 3.02
C ASP A 208 -10.47 -7.60 1.57
N ASN A 209 -10.38 -6.46 0.89
CA ASN A 209 -9.93 -6.44 -0.50
C ASN A 209 -8.45 -6.83 -0.63
N VAL A 210 -7.63 -6.73 0.43
CA VAL A 210 -6.20 -7.10 0.40
C VAL A 210 -6.03 -8.57 0.02
N ILE A 211 -6.84 -9.44 0.59
CA ILE A 211 -6.77 -10.88 0.36
C ILE A 211 -7.89 -11.41 -0.56
N GLY A 212 -8.56 -10.51 -1.29
CA GLY A 212 -9.60 -10.88 -2.24
C GLY A 212 -10.92 -11.35 -1.61
N VAL A 213 -11.15 -11.07 -0.31
CA VAL A 213 -12.46 -11.33 0.32
C VAL A 213 -13.34 -10.10 0.15
N ILE A 214 -14.16 -10.10 -0.88
CA ILE A 214 -14.83 -8.86 -1.32
C ILE A 214 -16.32 -8.79 -0.91
N ASN A 215 -16.79 -9.73 -0.09
CA ASN A 215 -18.14 -9.76 0.46
C ASN A 215 -18.16 -9.86 2.00
N SER A 216 -18.73 -8.85 2.67
CA SER A 216 -19.05 -8.94 4.10
C SER A 216 -20.33 -9.74 4.36
N LYS A 217 -20.32 -10.54 5.43
CA LYS A 217 -21.52 -11.19 5.96
C LYS A 217 -22.51 -10.18 6.55
N THR A 218 -23.71 -10.66 6.84
CA THR A 218 -24.72 -9.93 7.62
C THR A 218 -24.82 -10.50 9.03
N HIS A 219 -25.24 -9.67 9.98
CA HIS A 219 -25.59 -10.07 11.34
C HIS A 219 -26.89 -9.38 11.76
N LYS A 220 -27.61 -9.94 12.72
CA LYS A 220 -28.72 -9.22 13.37
C LYS A 220 -28.14 -8.33 14.47
N ASP A 221 -28.55 -7.07 14.49
CA ASP A 221 -28.24 -6.18 15.61
C ASP A 221 -29.10 -6.50 16.83
N ARG A 222 -28.91 -5.73 17.91
CA ARG A 222 -29.65 -5.90 19.18
C ARG A 222 -31.17 -5.73 19.02
N ASP A 223 -31.63 -5.02 17.99
CA ASP A 223 -33.04 -4.82 17.67
C ASP A 223 -33.58 -5.91 16.72
N GLY A 224 -32.75 -6.92 16.41
CA GLY A 224 -33.08 -8.01 15.50
C GLY A 224 -33.03 -7.63 14.01
N LYS A 225 -32.60 -6.41 13.68
CA LYS A 225 -32.49 -5.92 12.31
C LYS A 225 -31.23 -6.46 11.67
N GLU A 226 -31.35 -7.00 10.47
CA GLU A 226 -30.21 -7.44 9.69
C GLU A 226 -29.36 -6.23 9.25
N LYS A 227 -28.06 -6.28 9.55
CA LYS A 227 -27.05 -5.30 9.19
C LYS A 227 -25.88 -5.99 8.52
N ARG A 228 -25.35 -5.36 7.48
CA ARG A 228 -24.10 -5.77 6.84
C ARG A 228 -22.92 -5.43 7.75
N ILE A 229 -22.02 -6.38 7.92
CA ILE A 229 -20.77 -6.19 8.66
C ILE A 229 -19.87 -5.23 7.86
N PRO A 230 -19.27 -4.19 8.49
CA PRO A 230 -18.36 -3.28 7.78
C PRO A 230 -17.11 -4.01 7.27
N ALA A 231 -16.46 -3.47 6.23
CA ALA A 231 -15.16 -3.99 5.79
C ALA A 231 -14.16 -3.99 6.95
N LEU A 232 -13.17 -4.88 6.92
CA LEU A 232 -12.20 -5.04 8.01
C LEU A 232 -11.45 -3.72 8.26
N THR A 233 -11.01 -3.07 7.18
CA THR A 233 -10.36 -1.76 7.22
C THR A 233 -11.26 -0.68 7.81
N GLU A 234 -12.55 -0.63 7.46
CA GLU A 234 -13.50 0.33 8.05
C GLU A 234 -13.71 0.05 9.54
N ALA A 235 -13.89 -1.22 9.92
CA ALA A 235 -14.14 -1.65 11.29
C ALA A 235 -12.96 -1.30 12.22
N ILE A 236 -11.73 -1.63 11.81
CA ILE A 236 -10.52 -1.38 12.61
C ILE A 236 -10.28 0.12 12.75
N HIS A 237 -10.26 0.87 11.64
CA HIS A 237 -9.97 2.31 11.71
C HIS A 237 -11.05 3.06 12.48
N SER A 238 -12.33 2.76 12.26
CA SER A 238 -13.42 3.48 12.93
C SER A 238 -13.40 3.30 14.45
N VAL A 239 -13.02 2.12 14.96
CA VAL A 239 -12.93 1.89 16.40
C VAL A 239 -11.70 2.57 17.00
N HIS A 240 -10.52 2.35 16.42
CA HIS A 240 -9.27 2.82 17.02
C HIS A 240 -9.08 4.32 16.84
N GLN A 241 -9.33 4.86 15.65
CA GLN A 241 -9.19 6.30 15.43
C GLN A 241 -10.21 7.10 16.24
N LYS A 242 -11.43 6.57 16.43
CA LYS A 242 -12.43 7.25 17.27
C LYS A 242 -12.06 7.19 18.76
N VAL A 243 -11.80 5.99 19.29
CA VAL A 243 -11.70 5.78 20.74
C VAL A 243 -10.30 6.08 21.28
N ALA A 244 -9.26 5.88 20.45
CA ALA A 244 -7.86 6.08 20.81
C ALA A 244 -7.10 6.82 19.69
N PRO A 245 -7.49 8.07 19.36
CA PRO A 245 -6.85 8.82 18.26
C PRO A 245 -5.39 9.19 18.50
N MET A 246 -4.94 9.17 19.76
CA MET A 246 -3.53 9.38 20.13
C MET A 246 -2.86 10.56 19.40
N PRO A 247 -3.42 11.79 19.47
CA PRO A 247 -2.82 12.93 18.78
C PRO A 247 -1.46 13.32 19.40
N ASP A 248 -0.59 13.91 18.58
CA ASP A 248 0.55 14.69 19.04
C ASP A 248 0.16 16.17 19.32
N ALA A 249 1.14 17.00 19.69
CA ALA A 249 0.92 18.42 19.97
C ALA A 249 0.46 19.23 18.74
N HIS A 250 0.54 18.66 17.55
CA HIS A 250 0.09 19.22 16.28
C HIS A 250 -1.22 18.62 15.77
N GLY A 251 -1.87 17.76 16.57
CA GLY A 251 -3.13 17.10 16.23
C GLY A 251 -3.00 15.95 15.22
N ARG A 252 -1.79 15.44 14.94
CA ARG A 252 -1.59 14.26 14.07
C ARG A 252 -1.79 13.00 14.89
N THR A 253 -2.55 12.05 14.35
CA THR A 253 -2.77 10.74 14.99
C THR A 253 -1.49 9.89 14.99
N ALA A 254 -1.17 9.26 16.12
CA ALA A 254 -0.18 8.18 16.22
C ALA A 254 -0.82 6.78 16.10
N ALA A 255 -2.15 6.71 15.97
CA ALA A 255 -2.87 5.43 16.01
C ALA A 255 -2.46 4.48 14.88
N CYS A 256 -1.98 5.01 13.76
CA CYS A 256 -1.47 4.20 12.65
C CYS A 256 -0.36 3.25 13.12
N GLN A 257 0.62 3.75 13.88
CA GLN A 257 1.80 3.00 14.33
C GLN A 257 1.50 2.00 15.46
N GLY A 258 0.29 2.06 16.04
CA GLY A 258 -0.20 1.00 16.94
C GLY A 258 -0.44 -0.33 16.22
N CYS A 259 -0.74 -0.29 14.91
CA CYS A 259 -1.08 -1.48 14.13
C CYS A 259 -0.19 -1.67 12.90
N HIS A 260 0.31 -0.58 12.31
CA HIS A 260 1.20 -0.64 11.16
C HIS A 260 2.65 -0.82 11.58
N PRO A 261 3.48 -1.43 10.70
CA PRO A 261 4.89 -1.67 10.95
C PRO A 261 5.63 -0.45 11.52
N ALA A 262 6.33 -0.65 12.63
CA ALA A 262 7.05 0.38 13.39
C ALA A 262 8.45 -0.08 13.86
N HIS A 263 8.81 -1.36 13.75
CA HIS A 263 10.09 -1.86 14.24
C HIS A 263 11.27 -1.41 13.35
N ARG A 264 12.46 -1.41 13.94
CA ARG A 264 13.73 -0.99 13.31
C ARG A 264 14.59 -2.20 12.94
N GLN A 265 15.52 -2.02 11.99
CA GLN A 265 16.44 -3.07 11.52
C GLN A 265 17.59 -3.40 12.49
N ASP A 266 17.73 -2.65 13.57
CA ASP A 266 18.72 -2.94 14.60
C ASP A 266 18.08 -3.61 15.84
N GLY A 267 16.77 -3.83 15.83
CA GLY A 267 16.00 -4.34 16.96
C GLY A 267 15.88 -3.35 18.13
N SER A 268 16.36 -2.11 17.98
CA SER A 268 16.21 -1.10 19.02
C SER A 268 14.75 -0.67 19.14
N MET A 269 14.30 -0.47 20.38
CA MET A 269 12.99 0.13 20.68
C MET A 269 13.11 1.61 21.04
N GLU A 270 14.30 2.20 20.88
CA GLU A 270 14.49 3.64 21.06
C GLU A 270 13.75 4.41 19.96
N GLY A 271 13.00 5.44 20.36
CA GLY A 271 12.18 6.24 19.45
C GLY A 271 10.91 5.54 18.94
N TYR A 272 10.51 4.41 19.56
CA TYR A 272 9.29 3.71 19.19
C TYR A 272 8.04 4.57 19.45
N PRO A 273 7.08 4.63 18.51
CA PRO A 273 5.96 5.57 18.59
C PRO A 273 4.93 5.24 19.68
N ILE A 274 4.85 3.97 20.09
CA ILE A 274 3.82 3.49 21.02
C ILE A 274 4.48 2.89 22.25
N THR A 275 4.17 3.43 23.43
CA THR A 275 4.73 2.93 24.69
C THR A 275 4.23 1.51 25.02
N PRO A 276 4.92 0.75 25.89
CA PRO A 276 4.45 -0.58 26.31
C PRO A 276 3.07 -0.61 26.99
N ASP A 277 2.61 0.53 27.51
CA ASP A 277 1.27 0.73 28.06
C ASP A 277 0.28 1.34 27.04
N GLY A 278 0.63 1.40 25.76
CA GLY A 278 -0.30 1.71 24.68
C GLY A 278 -0.63 3.19 24.52
N LYS A 279 0.29 4.08 24.92
CA LYS A 279 0.16 5.54 24.77
C LYS A 279 1.03 6.05 23.62
N ASN A 280 0.71 7.24 23.14
CA ASN A 280 1.57 7.97 22.23
C ASN A 280 2.84 8.44 22.95
N ALA A 281 4.01 7.94 22.54
CA ALA A 281 5.30 8.36 23.09
C ALA A 281 5.62 9.84 22.77
N TYR A 282 4.97 10.41 21.74
CA TYR A 282 5.18 11.75 21.22
C TYR A 282 3.96 12.66 21.42
N ALA A 283 3.10 12.38 22.40
CA ALA A 283 1.88 13.15 22.68
C ALA A 283 2.15 14.66 22.86
N ASP A 284 3.21 15.00 23.59
CA ASP A 284 3.62 16.40 23.85
C ASP A 284 4.59 16.95 22.77
N GLY A 285 4.91 16.14 21.78
CA GLY A 285 5.89 16.43 20.73
C GLY A 285 5.30 16.32 19.32
N ASP A 286 6.07 15.72 18.42
CA ASP A 286 5.67 15.49 17.03
C ASP A 286 5.88 14.01 16.69
N ASN A 287 4.85 13.34 16.19
CA ASN A 287 4.94 11.92 15.86
C ASN A 287 6.01 11.62 14.78
N ARG A 288 6.39 12.62 13.99
CA ARG A 288 7.44 12.50 12.97
C ARG A 288 8.85 12.35 13.55
N ASP A 289 9.03 12.59 14.84
CA ASP A 289 10.29 12.33 15.55
C ASP A 289 10.43 10.86 15.98
N ALA A 290 9.44 10.01 15.69
CA ALA A 290 9.54 8.57 15.87
C ALA A 290 10.64 7.96 14.98
N ALA A 291 11.15 6.82 15.38
CA ALA A 291 12.15 6.09 14.62
C ALA A 291 11.68 4.65 14.39
N GLY A 292 11.52 4.25 13.13
CA GLY A 292 11.15 2.88 12.78
C GLY A 292 9.90 2.75 11.92
N GLY A 293 9.74 1.55 11.37
CA GLY A 293 8.58 1.16 10.59
C GLY A 293 8.72 1.28 9.09
N CYS A 294 7.63 0.98 8.39
CA CYS A 294 7.64 0.99 6.93
C CYS A 294 7.65 2.39 6.30
N TYR A 295 7.50 3.45 7.10
CA TYR A 295 7.40 4.83 6.64
C TYR A 295 8.38 5.76 7.37
N VAL A 296 8.27 5.89 8.70
CA VAL A 296 9.07 6.88 9.46
C VAL A 296 10.56 6.51 9.43
N GLY A 297 11.38 7.38 8.83
CA GLY A 297 12.81 7.15 8.67
C GLY A 297 13.19 6.18 7.56
N ARG A 298 12.20 5.71 6.76
CA ARG A 298 12.38 4.89 5.56
C ARG A 298 11.86 5.56 4.28
N ASP A 299 10.88 6.46 4.40
CA ASP A 299 10.37 7.25 3.28
C ASP A 299 11.15 8.55 3.10
N VAL A 300 11.59 8.88 1.89
CA VAL A 300 12.15 10.20 1.55
C VAL A 300 11.25 11.36 1.94
N HIS A 301 9.94 11.19 1.87
CA HIS A 301 8.95 12.17 2.29
C HIS A 301 8.91 12.34 3.81
N SER A 302 9.46 11.40 4.58
CA SER A 302 9.61 11.49 6.04
C SER A 302 11.04 11.83 6.49
N ASN A 303 11.98 12.06 5.56
CA ASN A 303 13.40 12.20 5.88
C ASN A 303 13.86 13.66 6.05
N PRO A 304 14.13 14.14 7.27
CA PRO A 304 14.68 15.47 7.49
C PRO A 304 16.06 15.67 6.85
N GLY A 305 16.78 14.57 6.58
CA GLY A 305 18.12 14.53 6.03
C GLY A 305 18.22 14.60 4.51
N LYS A 306 17.12 14.50 3.75
CA LYS A 306 17.17 14.18 2.30
C LYS A 306 18.05 15.11 1.46
N ASP A 307 18.23 16.34 1.93
CA ASP A 307 18.97 17.40 1.23
C ASP A 307 20.47 17.44 1.60
N LYS A 308 20.94 16.49 2.42
CA LYS A 308 22.27 16.54 3.05
C LYS A 308 22.97 15.18 3.20
N ASP A 309 22.26 14.07 2.96
CA ASP A 309 22.73 12.71 3.23
C ASP A 309 23.03 11.90 1.95
N GLY A 310 23.17 12.57 0.80
CA GLY A 310 23.54 11.92 -0.46
C GLY A 310 22.36 11.36 -1.27
N VAL A 311 21.12 11.66 -0.86
CA VAL A 311 19.89 11.35 -1.62
C VAL A 311 19.23 12.62 -2.21
N GLU A 312 20.01 13.69 -2.41
CA GLU A 312 19.48 14.98 -2.85
C GLU A 312 18.81 14.87 -4.22
N THR A 313 17.51 15.14 -4.25
CA THR A 313 16.72 15.22 -5.47
C THR A 313 15.93 16.50 -5.49
N ARG A 314 15.90 17.15 -6.66
CA ARG A 314 15.04 18.30 -6.88
C ARG A 314 13.58 17.89 -6.84
N GLU A 315 12.77 18.70 -6.16
CA GLU A 315 11.33 18.53 -6.13
C GLU A 315 10.68 19.29 -7.28
N TYR A 316 9.82 18.58 -8.01
CA TYR A 316 8.93 19.15 -9.00
C TYR A 316 7.51 18.95 -8.47
N LEU A 317 6.96 20.00 -7.86
CA LEU A 317 5.71 19.96 -7.11
C LEU A 317 4.61 20.72 -7.84
N ASN A 318 3.37 20.23 -7.70
CA ASN A 318 2.18 20.97 -8.08
C ASN A 318 1.74 21.87 -6.90
N ALA A 319 0.60 22.57 -7.05
CA ALA A 319 0.10 23.48 -6.02
C ALA A 319 -0.18 22.81 -4.65
N ILE A 320 -0.62 21.54 -4.64
CA ILE A 320 -0.82 20.77 -3.41
C ILE A 320 0.54 20.45 -2.77
N GLY A 321 1.49 19.96 -3.57
CA GLY A 321 2.84 19.65 -3.11
C GLY A 321 3.57 20.85 -2.53
N GLU A 322 3.49 22.01 -3.19
CA GLU A 322 4.06 23.27 -2.71
C GLU A 322 3.45 23.71 -1.38
N TRP A 323 2.13 23.53 -1.22
CA TRP A 323 1.44 23.83 0.03
C TRP A 323 1.88 22.89 1.14
N LEU A 324 1.95 21.58 0.86
CA LEU A 324 2.43 20.59 1.82
C LEU A 324 3.89 20.82 2.20
N GLN A 325 4.74 21.18 1.23
CA GLN A 325 6.14 21.54 1.49
C GLN A 325 6.22 22.73 2.44
N THR A 326 5.43 23.76 2.21
CA THR A 326 5.47 25.00 3.01
C THR A 326 4.88 24.82 4.40
N ASN A 327 3.74 24.13 4.51
CA ASN A 327 2.92 24.12 5.73
C ASN A 327 3.11 22.88 6.59
N VAL A 328 3.57 21.77 6.00
CA VAL A 328 3.64 20.46 6.68
C VAL A 328 5.07 19.93 6.72
N SER A 329 5.61 19.58 5.55
CA SER A 329 6.87 18.85 5.42
C SER A 329 8.07 19.71 5.80
N LYS A 330 8.17 20.92 5.23
CA LYS A 330 9.30 21.85 5.35
C LYS A 330 10.65 21.25 4.95
N ILE A 331 10.64 20.17 4.19
CA ILE A 331 11.81 19.58 3.54
C ILE A 331 11.95 20.20 2.14
N GLY A 332 13.17 20.39 1.62
CA GLY A 332 13.37 20.91 0.27
C GLY A 332 13.24 22.42 0.12
N ASN A 333 12.90 23.13 1.19
CA ASN A 333 12.76 24.60 1.21
C ASN A 333 13.82 25.29 2.08
N GLY A 334 14.80 24.54 2.60
CA GLY A 334 15.84 25.05 3.49
C GLY A 334 15.44 25.27 4.96
N GLU A 335 14.20 24.95 5.35
CA GLU A 335 13.71 25.10 6.73
C GLU A 335 13.99 23.91 7.64
N HIS A 336 14.59 22.84 7.12
CA HIS A 336 14.94 21.61 7.88
C HIS A 336 13.74 20.98 8.60
N GLY A 337 12.65 20.81 7.86
CA GLY A 337 11.43 20.19 8.34
C GLY A 337 11.52 18.70 8.64
N LYS A 338 10.41 18.15 9.13
CA LYS A 338 10.29 16.76 9.59
C LYS A 338 9.58 15.84 8.59
N GLY A 339 9.21 16.37 7.43
CA GLY A 339 8.54 15.61 6.39
C GLY A 339 7.04 15.43 6.60
N LEU A 340 6.45 14.62 5.74
CA LEU A 340 5.03 14.31 5.70
C LEU A 340 4.69 13.19 6.69
N TRP A 341 3.44 13.16 7.11
CA TRP A 341 2.87 12.07 7.91
C TRP A 341 1.93 11.21 7.07
N CYS A 342 1.59 10.02 7.57
CA CYS A 342 0.76 9.04 6.86
C CYS A 342 -0.55 9.64 6.33
N THR A 343 -1.20 10.51 7.11
CA THR A 343 -2.47 11.15 6.76
C THR A 343 -2.35 12.21 5.66
N ASN A 344 -1.15 12.72 5.37
CA ASN A 344 -0.93 13.63 4.24
C ASN A 344 -0.99 12.89 2.90
N CYS A 345 -0.81 11.56 2.92
CA CYS A 345 -0.84 10.71 1.74
C CYS A 345 -2.12 9.85 1.67
N HIS A 346 -2.62 9.38 2.82
CA HIS A 346 -3.84 8.59 2.93
C HIS A 346 -5.00 9.46 3.40
N ASN A 347 -5.62 10.20 2.48
CA ASN A 347 -6.68 11.15 2.79
C ASN A 347 -7.85 11.09 1.79
N GLN A 348 -8.89 11.83 2.13
CA GLN A 348 -10.07 12.00 1.29
C GLN A 348 -9.78 12.75 -0.01
N LEU A 349 -8.82 13.68 -0.03
CA LEU A 349 -8.50 14.48 -1.23
C LEU A 349 -8.03 13.60 -2.39
N SER A 350 -7.20 12.57 -2.15
CA SER A 350 -6.78 11.64 -3.20
C SER A 350 -7.97 11.00 -3.93
N ARG A 351 -9.04 10.64 -3.21
CA ARG A 351 -10.28 10.09 -3.80
C ARG A 351 -11.04 11.12 -4.63
N GLU A 352 -11.14 12.35 -4.12
CA GLU A 352 -11.80 13.45 -4.83
C GLU A 352 -11.08 13.75 -6.15
N LEU A 353 -9.74 13.80 -6.12
CA LEU A 353 -8.94 14.02 -7.31
C LEU A 353 -9.08 12.85 -8.29
N TYR A 354 -8.99 11.60 -7.82
CA TYR A 354 -9.15 10.39 -8.63
C TYR A 354 -10.51 10.34 -9.34
N GLN A 355 -11.60 10.65 -8.64
CA GLN A 355 -12.95 10.65 -9.22
C GLN A 355 -13.05 11.59 -10.44
N ARG A 356 -12.31 12.70 -10.44
CA ARG A 356 -12.41 13.76 -11.45
C ARG A 356 -11.38 13.64 -12.58
N ASP A 357 -10.49 12.66 -12.55
CA ASP A 357 -9.57 12.44 -13.66
C ASP A 357 -10.28 11.82 -14.87
N ASN A 358 -9.91 12.27 -16.06
CA ASN A 358 -10.14 11.60 -17.33
C ASN A 358 -8.97 11.94 -18.26
N LEU A 359 -7.84 11.31 -17.98
CA LEU A 359 -6.56 11.55 -18.62
C LEU A 359 -6.54 11.00 -20.05
N GLN A 360 -5.86 11.70 -20.93
CA GLN A 360 -5.48 11.21 -22.26
C GLN A 360 -3.99 10.81 -22.29
N ASN A 361 -3.15 11.55 -21.55
CA ASN A 361 -1.76 11.22 -21.29
C ASN A 361 -1.42 11.66 -19.86
N ALA A 362 -1.08 10.70 -18.99
CA ALA A 362 -0.85 11.00 -17.58
C ALA A 362 0.43 11.80 -17.34
N PHE A 363 1.53 11.47 -18.05
CA PHE A 363 2.83 12.15 -17.91
C PHE A 363 2.78 13.60 -18.36
N LEU A 364 1.98 13.92 -19.38
CA LEU A 364 1.77 15.29 -19.85
C LEU A 364 0.57 15.98 -19.20
N GLN A 365 -0.19 15.25 -18.38
CA GLN A 365 -1.44 15.70 -17.75
C GLN A 365 -2.44 16.31 -18.74
N THR A 366 -2.57 15.70 -19.92
CA THR A 366 -3.59 16.08 -20.90
C THR A 366 -4.90 15.32 -20.62
N GLY A 367 -6.02 15.90 -21.04
CA GLY A 367 -7.36 15.45 -20.65
C GLY A 367 -7.91 16.28 -19.49
N GLU A 368 -8.73 15.66 -18.65
CA GLU A 368 -9.34 16.30 -17.48
C GLU A 368 -8.61 15.86 -16.21
N THR A 369 -8.10 16.83 -15.44
CA THR A 369 -7.57 16.59 -14.09
C THR A 369 -7.54 17.90 -13.31
N LEU A 370 -7.68 17.79 -11.98
CA LEU A 370 -7.53 18.92 -11.07
C LEU A 370 -6.09 19.09 -10.56
N ARG A 371 -5.22 18.08 -10.72
CA ARG A 371 -3.86 18.07 -10.15
C ARG A 371 -2.91 19.10 -10.78
N ASN A 372 -3.27 19.66 -11.93
CA ASN A 372 -2.52 20.71 -12.62
C ASN A 372 -3.11 22.12 -12.40
N LYS A 373 -4.03 22.29 -11.46
CA LYS A 373 -4.74 23.55 -11.18
C LYS A 373 -4.22 24.24 -9.91
N SER A 374 -4.59 25.50 -9.73
CA SER A 374 -4.38 26.20 -8.47
C SER A 374 -5.26 25.61 -7.35
N LEU A 375 -4.88 25.81 -6.09
CA LEU A 375 -5.68 25.31 -4.96
C LEU A 375 -7.12 25.86 -4.95
N GLN A 376 -7.33 27.10 -5.39
CA GLN A 376 -8.67 27.70 -5.48
C GLN A 376 -9.53 27.00 -6.53
N GLU A 377 -8.95 26.66 -7.68
CA GLU A 377 -9.62 25.89 -8.72
C GLU A 377 -9.87 24.44 -8.28
N ILE A 378 -8.94 23.84 -7.53
CA ILE A 378 -9.12 22.50 -6.94
C ILE A 378 -10.30 22.52 -5.96
N ALA A 379 -10.32 23.46 -5.01
CA ALA A 379 -11.40 23.60 -4.03
C ALA A 379 -12.76 23.80 -4.72
N ALA A 380 -12.82 24.67 -5.74
CA ALA A 380 -14.02 24.88 -6.53
C ALA A 380 -14.43 23.63 -7.33
N GLY A 381 -13.47 22.94 -7.95
CA GLY A 381 -13.70 21.74 -8.74
C GLY A 381 -14.19 20.54 -7.91
N ILE A 382 -13.78 20.47 -6.64
CA ILE A 382 -14.31 19.46 -5.72
C ILE A 382 -15.56 19.91 -4.96
N GLY A 383 -15.88 21.21 -4.98
CA GLY A 383 -17.08 21.77 -4.36
C GLY A 383 -16.95 22.05 -2.87
N VAL A 384 -15.75 22.40 -2.39
CA VAL A 384 -15.49 22.69 -0.97
C VAL A 384 -14.85 24.08 -0.79
N SER A 385 -14.82 24.56 0.46
CA SER A 385 -14.10 25.79 0.80
C SER A 385 -12.58 25.55 0.84
N MET A 386 -11.79 26.61 0.69
CA MET A 386 -10.33 26.52 0.86
C MET A 386 -9.94 25.94 2.23
N ALA A 387 -10.61 26.35 3.31
CA ALA A 387 -10.34 25.80 4.65
C ALA A 387 -10.61 24.29 4.72
N LYS A 388 -11.66 23.80 4.03
CA LYS A 388 -11.94 22.37 3.96
C LYS A 388 -10.89 21.63 3.12
N LEU A 389 -10.44 22.21 2.01
CA LEU A 389 -9.34 21.65 1.21
C LEU A 389 -8.05 21.53 2.03
N GLU A 390 -7.68 22.57 2.78
CA GLU A 390 -6.52 22.55 3.68
C GLU A 390 -6.64 21.47 4.76
N ALA A 391 -7.83 21.31 5.35
CA ALA A 391 -8.09 20.23 6.31
C ALA A 391 -8.00 18.83 5.68
N MET A 392 -8.35 18.68 4.40
CA MET A 392 -8.16 17.42 3.67
C MET A 392 -6.68 17.14 3.33
N MET A 393 -5.87 18.18 3.10
CA MET A 393 -4.43 18.06 2.82
C MET A 393 -3.60 17.76 4.09
N ASP A 394 -3.98 18.32 5.24
CA ASP A 394 -3.34 18.03 6.54
C ASP A 394 -4.37 17.61 7.62
N PRO A 395 -4.95 16.39 7.50
CA PRO A 395 -6.00 15.92 8.40
C PRO A 395 -5.52 15.85 9.85
N LYS A 396 -6.29 16.45 10.76
CA LYS A 396 -6.05 16.47 12.21
C LYS A 396 -7.17 15.78 12.98
N VAL A 397 -6.81 15.28 14.16
CA VAL A 397 -7.74 14.80 15.18
C VAL A 397 -8.52 15.98 15.73
N VAL A 398 -9.83 15.80 15.94
CA VAL A 398 -10.72 16.77 16.58
C VAL A 398 -11.32 16.10 17.81
N LEU A 399 -10.74 16.37 18.99
CA LEU A 399 -11.13 15.72 20.24
C LEU A 399 -12.43 16.27 20.80
N ASP A 400 -13.31 15.38 21.28
CA ASP A 400 -14.43 15.72 22.15
C ASP A 400 -14.03 15.82 23.63
N ASP A 401 -15.00 16.13 24.50
CA ASP A 401 -14.78 16.25 25.96
C ASP A 401 -14.27 14.96 26.64
N LYS A 402 -14.33 13.81 25.95
CA LYS A 402 -13.85 12.52 26.44
C LYS A 402 -12.47 12.15 25.87
N GLY A 403 -11.92 12.98 24.99
CA GLY A 403 -10.68 12.68 24.27
C GLY A 403 -10.88 11.66 23.14
N GLU A 404 -12.11 11.48 22.65
CA GLU A 404 -12.41 10.71 21.44
C GLU A 404 -12.34 11.62 20.20
N ASP A 405 -11.95 11.07 19.03
CA ASP A 405 -12.00 11.82 17.78
C ASP A 405 -13.44 11.97 17.28
N THR A 406 -13.78 13.14 16.75
CA THR A 406 -15.17 13.54 16.48
C THR A 406 -15.58 13.19 15.04
N PRO A 407 -16.50 12.22 14.85
CA PRO A 407 -16.97 11.86 13.51
C PRO A 407 -17.66 13.02 12.80
N GLY A 408 -17.30 13.27 11.54
CA GLY A 408 -17.85 14.36 10.73
C GLY A 408 -17.12 15.69 10.88
N GLU A 409 -16.28 15.86 11.90
CA GLU A 409 -15.42 17.03 12.08
C GLU A 409 -13.96 16.74 11.71
N SER A 410 -13.46 15.55 12.05
CA SER A 410 -12.12 15.07 11.68
C SER A 410 -12.08 14.48 10.26
N GLU A 411 -11.23 15.04 9.40
CA GLU A 411 -10.98 14.49 8.05
C GLU A 411 -10.29 13.11 8.11
N ILE A 412 -9.62 12.78 9.21
CA ILE A 412 -9.01 11.46 9.40
C ILE A 412 -10.10 10.40 9.45
N LEU A 413 -11.15 10.63 10.27
CA LEU A 413 -12.28 9.71 10.35
C LEU A 413 -13.08 9.66 9.06
N HIS A 414 -13.28 10.80 8.39
CA HIS A 414 -13.98 10.86 7.11
C HIS A 414 -13.34 9.94 6.06
N THR A 415 -12.00 9.88 6.00
CA THR A 415 -11.25 9.03 5.07
C THR A 415 -11.58 7.52 5.20
N TRP A 416 -12.03 7.07 6.37
CA TRP A 416 -12.36 5.66 6.63
C TRP A 416 -13.84 5.42 6.91
N ALA A 417 -14.63 6.50 7.00
CA ALA A 417 -16.04 6.45 7.32
C ALA A 417 -16.86 5.72 6.25
N LYS A 418 -18.03 5.24 6.67
CA LYS A 418 -19.00 4.56 5.79
C LYS A 418 -19.57 5.47 4.69
N ASP A 419 -19.65 6.77 4.94
CA ASP A 419 -20.23 7.78 4.05
C ASP A 419 -19.19 8.56 3.23
N ARG A 420 -17.91 8.18 3.30
CA ARG A 420 -16.86 8.75 2.45
C ARG A 420 -17.15 8.58 0.96
N LEU A 421 -16.60 9.46 0.11
CA LEU A 421 -16.64 9.28 -1.35
C LEU A 421 -15.98 7.96 -1.73
N VAL A 422 -16.65 7.18 -2.56
CA VAL A 422 -16.07 6.02 -3.23
C VAL A 422 -16.13 6.30 -4.71
N PRO A 423 -14.98 6.39 -5.41
CA PRO A 423 -14.97 6.69 -6.83
C PRO A 423 -15.68 5.63 -7.69
N ASP A 424 -16.01 6.02 -8.91
CA ASP A 424 -16.60 5.11 -9.90
C ASP A 424 -15.58 4.09 -10.40
N ILE A 425 -16.02 2.83 -10.53
CA ILE A 425 -15.19 1.70 -10.95
C ILE A 425 -15.25 1.45 -12.46
N ALA A 426 -16.45 1.55 -13.05
CA ALA A 426 -16.71 1.22 -14.45
C ALA A 426 -18.11 1.71 -14.88
N VAL A 427 -18.36 1.73 -16.19
CA VAL A 427 -19.70 1.91 -16.76
C VAL A 427 -20.34 0.55 -17.03
N ILE A 428 -21.56 0.32 -16.56
CA ILE A 428 -22.30 -0.93 -16.73
C ILE A 428 -23.58 -0.75 -17.55
N ALA A 429 -24.08 -1.84 -18.13
CA ALA A 429 -25.41 -1.87 -18.75
C ALA A 429 -26.52 -1.93 -17.71
N LEU A 430 -27.63 -1.23 -17.98
CA LEU A 430 -28.82 -1.20 -17.14
C LEU A 430 -30.02 -1.91 -17.78
N LYS A 431 -30.91 -2.44 -16.95
CA LYS A 431 -32.24 -2.90 -17.31
C LYS A 431 -33.27 -2.30 -16.35
N GLY A 432 -34.05 -1.33 -16.84
CA GLY A 432 -34.86 -0.45 -15.99
C GLY A 432 -33.95 0.40 -15.09
N ASN A 433 -34.20 0.35 -13.77
CA ASN A 433 -33.45 1.11 -12.76
C ASN A 433 -32.33 0.30 -12.09
N GLY A 434 -32.00 -0.88 -12.60
CA GLY A 434 -30.99 -1.78 -12.02
C GLY A 434 -29.99 -2.29 -13.05
N PRO A 435 -28.93 -2.98 -12.62
CA PRO A 435 -27.95 -3.58 -13.51
C PRO A 435 -28.61 -4.60 -14.43
N LEU A 436 -28.16 -4.67 -15.69
CA LEU A 436 -28.45 -5.81 -16.56
C LEU A 436 -27.67 -7.01 -16.03
N VAL A 437 -28.38 -7.88 -15.32
CA VAL A 437 -27.82 -9.12 -14.75
C VAL A 437 -28.02 -10.28 -15.72
N THR A 438 -26.93 -10.99 -15.99
CA THR A 438 -26.92 -12.32 -16.61
C THR A 438 -26.50 -13.37 -15.60
N LYS A 439 -26.79 -14.63 -15.92
CA LYS A 439 -26.25 -15.77 -15.19
C LYS A 439 -25.39 -16.61 -16.12
N ASP A 440 -24.26 -17.09 -15.62
CA ASP A 440 -23.43 -18.09 -16.29
C ASP A 440 -24.02 -19.50 -16.12
N GLU A 441 -23.24 -20.51 -16.53
CA GLU A 441 -23.67 -21.92 -16.61
C GLU A 441 -23.96 -22.53 -15.23
N ASP A 442 -23.25 -22.10 -14.18
CA ASP A 442 -23.45 -22.51 -12.79
C ASP A 442 -24.40 -21.59 -12.00
N GLY A 443 -24.90 -20.52 -12.64
CA GLY A 443 -26.00 -19.71 -12.16
C GLY A 443 -25.59 -18.50 -11.33
N ASP A 444 -24.30 -18.19 -11.31
CA ASP A 444 -23.68 -17.05 -10.68
C ASP A 444 -23.98 -15.77 -11.45
N ILE A 445 -24.06 -14.66 -10.70
CA ILE A 445 -24.51 -13.37 -11.21
C ILE A 445 -23.35 -12.64 -11.88
N ASN A 446 -23.59 -12.17 -13.10
CA ASN A 446 -22.65 -11.32 -13.84
C ASN A 446 -23.34 -10.04 -14.31
N VAL A 447 -22.61 -8.92 -14.26
CA VAL A 447 -23.02 -7.64 -14.84
C VAL A 447 -22.18 -7.31 -16.06
N SER A 448 -22.80 -6.75 -17.10
CA SER A 448 -22.08 -6.35 -18.31
C SER A 448 -21.37 -5.02 -18.09
N ILE A 449 -20.04 -5.07 -17.96
CA ILE A 449 -19.17 -3.89 -18.04
C ILE A 449 -19.15 -3.44 -19.51
N LEU A 450 -19.51 -2.18 -19.75
CA LEU A 450 -19.50 -1.56 -21.07
C LEU A 450 -18.23 -0.74 -21.32
N SER A 451 -17.59 -0.27 -20.24
CA SER A 451 -16.26 0.34 -20.30
C SER A 451 -15.60 0.27 -18.92
N ALA A 452 -14.32 -0.09 -18.89
CA ALA A 452 -13.49 0.01 -17.70
C ALA A 452 -13.10 1.47 -17.35
N ASN A 453 -13.23 2.41 -18.30
CA ASN A 453 -13.08 3.84 -18.01
C ASN A 453 -14.43 4.39 -17.48
N PRO A 454 -14.54 4.72 -16.19
CA PRO A 454 -15.79 5.24 -15.62
C PRO A 454 -16.15 6.64 -16.12
N ALA A 455 -15.21 7.38 -16.70
CA ALA A 455 -15.41 8.74 -17.18
C ALA A 455 -15.91 8.82 -18.65
N VAL A 456 -16.03 7.68 -19.34
CA VAL A 456 -16.63 7.65 -20.69
C VAL A 456 -18.10 8.04 -20.61
N ASP A 457 -18.55 8.91 -21.53
CA ASP A 457 -19.97 9.25 -21.65
C ASP A 457 -20.80 7.98 -21.91
N PRO A 458 -21.68 7.57 -20.97
CA PRO A 458 -22.47 6.36 -21.13
C PRO A 458 -23.38 6.39 -22.37
N ALA A 459 -23.77 7.58 -22.85
CA ALA A 459 -24.57 7.73 -24.06
C ALA A 459 -23.80 7.40 -25.35
N SER A 460 -22.46 7.41 -25.30
CA SER A 460 -21.60 7.04 -26.43
C SER A 460 -21.44 5.51 -26.59
N LEU A 461 -21.77 4.74 -25.54
CA LEU A 461 -21.54 3.30 -25.51
C LEU A 461 -22.63 2.51 -26.22
N LYS A 462 -22.23 1.46 -26.92
CA LYS A 462 -23.16 0.53 -27.56
C LYS A 462 -23.81 -0.36 -26.51
N LEU A 463 -25.14 -0.24 -26.38
CA LEU A 463 -25.90 -1.06 -25.45
C LEU A 463 -26.08 -2.51 -25.96
N PRO A 464 -25.92 -3.52 -25.09
CA PRO A 464 -26.23 -4.91 -25.43
C PRO A 464 -27.74 -5.14 -25.53
N ALA A 465 -28.15 -6.26 -26.13
CA ALA A 465 -29.55 -6.60 -26.30
C ALA A 465 -30.27 -6.69 -24.93
N GLY A 466 -31.42 -6.02 -24.81
CA GLY A 466 -32.23 -6.01 -23.59
C GLY A 466 -31.77 -5.00 -22.53
N ALA A 467 -30.67 -4.27 -22.76
CA ALA A 467 -30.31 -3.11 -21.97
C ALA A 467 -31.23 -1.92 -22.31
N THR A 468 -31.55 -1.11 -21.30
CA THR A 468 -32.35 0.12 -21.42
C THR A 468 -31.53 1.38 -21.18
N GLY A 469 -30.26 1.25 -20.80
CA GLY A 469 -29.36 2.36 -20.53
C GLY A 469 -27.98 1.88 -20.08
N ALA A 470 -27.12 2.84 -19.73
CA ALA A 470 -25.79 2.64 -19.17
C ALA A 470 -25.53 3.67 -18.07
N LEU A 471 -24.72 3.32 -17.06
CA LEU A 471 -24.38 4.20 -15.95
C LEU A 471 -23.04 3.83 -15.33
N ALA A 472 -22.24 4.83 -14.96
CA ALA A 472 -21.06 4.66 -14.12
C ALA A 472 -21.47 4.29 -12.69
N VAL A 473 -20.85 3.27 -12.12
CA VAL A 473 -21.16 2.81 -10.75
C VAL A 473 -19.95 2.93 -9.83
N PRO A 474 -20.15 3.20 -8.53
CA PRO A 474 -19.09 3.26 -7.54
C PRO A 474 -18.46 1.90 -7.28
N TYR A 475 -17.20 1.87 -6.82
CA TYR A 475 -16.56 0.64 -6.38
C TYR A 475 -17.34 -0.12 -5.27
N ASP A 476 -18.11 0.59 -4.43
CA ASP A 476 -18.92 -0.04 -3.38
C ASP A 476 -20.12 -0.84 -3.93
N ALA A 477 -20.48 -0.63 -5.20
CA ALA A 477 -21.41 -1.49 -5.91
C ALA A 477 -20.78 -2.86 -6.26
N ALA A 478 -19.45 -2.92 -6.38
CA ALA A 478 -18.70 -4.12 -6.76
C ALA A 478 -18.10 -4.88 -5.58
N THR A 479 -17.78 -4.20 -4.46
CA THR A 479 -17.16 -4.83 -3.29
C THR A 479 -17.61 -4.18 -1.98
N HIS A 480 -17.87 -5.00 -0.96
CA HIS A 480 -18.11 -4.49 0.39
C HIS A 480 -16.85 -3.92 1.06
N GLY A 481 -15.66 -4.20 0.51
CA GLY A 481 -14.42 -3.52 0.89
C GLY A 481 -14.33 -2.07 0.38
N ARG A 482 -15.36 -1.62 -0.35
CA ARG A 482 -15.56 -0.28 -0.92
C ARG A 482 -14.59 0.13 -2.02
N ASP A 483 -13.27 -0.02 -1.87
CA ASP A 483 -12.27 0.26 -2.92
C ASP A 483 -11.28 -0.92 -3.03
N TYR A 484 -10.97 -1.45 -4.21
CA TYR A 484 -9.98 -2.54 -4.34
C TYR A 484 -8.61 -2.07 -3.86
N TRP A 485 -8.02 -2.76 -2.87
CA TRP A 485 -6.75 -2.38 -2.20
C TRP A 485 -6.65 -0.91 -1.78
N LEU A 486 -7.78 -0.26 -1.54
CA LEU A 486 -7.84 1.17 -1.29
C LEU A 486 -7.26 2.02 -2.44
N SER A 487 -7.17 1.50 -3.66
CA SER A 487 -6.41 2.07 -4.77
C SER A 487 -6.75 3.54 -5.05
N ALA A 488 -8.04 3.85 -5.22
CA ALA A 488 -8.48 5.24 -5.46
C ALA A 488 -8.20 6.18 -4.27
N GLY A 489 -7.95 5.60 -3.10
CA GLY A 489 -7.62 6.28 -1.86
C GLY A 489 -6.20 6.12 -1.37
N ALA A 490 -5.38 5.45 -2.16
CA ALA A 490 -3.97 5.29 -1.89
C ALA A 490 -3.24 6.52 -2.46
N PRO A 491 -2.03 6.79 -1.97
CA PRO A 491 -1.27 7.94 -2.42
C PRO A 491 -0.92 7.79 -3.90
N HIS A 492 -1.12 8.86 -4.66
CA HIS A 492 -0.57 8.99 -6.01
C HIS A 492 0.51 10.08 -6.00
N CYS A 493 1.66 9.84 -6.62
CA CYS A 493 2.70 10.85 -6.84
C CYS A 493 2.09 12.10 -7.47
N ALA A 494 1.18 11.93 -8.43
CA ALA A 494 0.46 13.02 -9.08
C ALA A 494 -0.33 13.93 -8.13
N ASP A 495 -0.69 13.46 -6.92
CA ASP A 495 -1.39 14.30 -5.93
C ASP A 495 -0.52 15.49 -5.51
N CYS A 496 0.81 15.33 -5.47
CA CYS A 496 1.76 16.36 -5.00
C CYS A 496 2.78 16.79 -6.05
N HIS A 497 3.10 15.92 -7.01
CA HIS A 497 4.13 16.17 -8.02
C HIS A 497 3.56 16.79 -9.29
N ALA A 498 4.36 17.65 -9.92
CA ALA A 498 4.06 18.23 -11.22
C ALA A 498 4.48 17.30 -12.36
N ALA A 499 3.75 17.39 -13.47
CA ALA A 499 4.15 16.79 -14.74
C ALA A 499 5.60 17.17 -15.12
N PRO A 500 6.42 16.24 -15.65
CA PRO A 500 6.09 14.85 -15.98
C PRO A 500 6.40 13.82 -14.87
N PHE A 501 6.66 14.25 -13.64
CA PHE A 501 7.07 13.38 -12.52
C PHE A 501 5.88 12.73 -11.82
N VAL A 502 5.04 12.03 -12.59
CA VAL A 502 3.77 11.45 -12.14
C VAL A 502 3.63 10.01 -12.65
N GLU A 503 2.69 9.24 -12.09
CA GLU A 503 2.40 7.90 -12.58
C GLU A 503 1.82 7.90 -14.01
N GLY A 504 1.97 6.77 -14.71
CA GLY A 504 1.23 6.51 -15.94
C GLY A 504 -0.26 6.28 -15.67
N GLN A 505 -1.05 6.09 -16.73
CA GLN A 505 -2.47 5.78 -16.62
C GLN A 505 -2.71 4.39 -15.99
N GLY A 506 -3.88 4.20 -15.38
CA GLY A 506 -4.37 2.89 -14.92
C GLY A 506 -5.09 2.13 -16.02
N GLY A 507 -5.45 0.87 -15.76
CA GLY A 507 -6.19 0.00 -16.69
C GLY A 507 -5.64 -1.41 -16.74
N VAL A 508 -4.32 -1.58 -16.80
CA VAL A 508 -3.68 -2.91 -16.88
C VAL A 508 -4.07 -3.82 -15.71
N ALA A 509 -4.26 -3.24 -14.51
CA ALA A 509 -4.63 -3.97 -13.30
C ALA A 509 -6.08 -3.74 -12.89
N PHE A 510 -6.98 -3.45 -13.83
CA PHE A 510 -8.41 -3.39 -13.57
C PHE A 510 -8.88 -4.66 -12.82
N PRO A 511 -9.74 -4.54 -11.78
CA PRO A 511 -10.43 -3.33 -11.32
C PRO A 511 -9.66 -2.44 -10.35
N ILE A 512 -8.40 -2.72 -10.01
CA ILE A 512 -7.63 -1.90 -9.04
C ILE A 512 -7.33 -0.52 -9.59
N ASN A 513 -7.04 -0.39 -10.88
CA ASN A 513 -6.86 0.89 -11.55
C ASN A 513 -7.72 0.94 -12.82
N GLN A 514 -8.15 2.14 -13.20
CA GLN A 514 -9.02 2.36 -14.36
C GLN A 514 -8.27 3.09 -15.48
N PRO A 515 -8.57 2.79 -16.76
CA PRO A 515 -8.22 3.66 -17.88
C PRO A 515 -8.71 5.09 -17.67
N GLY A 516 -7.94 6.08 -18.15
CA GLY A 516 -8.24 7.50 -17.95
C GLY A 516 -8.00 8.02 -16.53
N LYS A 517 -7.49 7.19 -15.61
CA LYS A 517 -7.11 7.59 -14.24
C LYS A 517 -5.61 7.41 -14.05
N TYR A 518 -5.03 8.04 -13.03
CA TYR A 518 -3.68 7.69 -12.61
C TYR A 518 -3.64 6.24 -12.12
N SER A 519 -2.55 5.53 -12.41
CA SER A 519 -2.31 4.20 -11.84
C SER A 519 -1.85 4.32 -10.40
N LEU A 520 -2.25 3.35 -9.56
CA LEU A 520 -1.60 3.10 -8.28
C LEU A 520 -0.09 2.95 -8.47
N MET A 521 0.71 3.51 -7.57
CA MET A 521 2.19 3.46 -7.62
C MET A 521 2.79 2.04 -7.70
N ARG A 522 2.04 1.00 -7.29
CA ARG A 522 2.47 -0.42 -7.41
C ARG A 522 2.36 -0.94 -8.83
N TYR A 523 1.42 -0.39 -9.60
CA TYR A 523 1.08 -0.85 -10.94
C TYR A 523 1.55 0.10 -12.05
N THR A 524 2.01 1.30 -11.70
CA THR A 524 2.54 2.26 -12.67
C THR A 524 3.84 1.76 -13.31
N LYS A 525 3.97 2.05 -14.60
CA LYS A 525 5.16 1.79 -15.41
C LYS A 525 5.52 3.05 -16.18
N GLY A 526 6.80 3.24 -16.42
CA GLY A 526 7.34 4.32 -17.23
C GLY A 526 8.28 3.79 -18.30
N HIS A 527 9.38 4.51 -18.50
CA HIS A 527 10.45 4.24 -19.45
C HIS A 527 10.67 2.74 -19.75
N ALA A 528 10.38 2.33 -20.99
CA ALA A 528 10.52 0.94 -21.48
C ALA A 528 9.75 -0.13 -20.67
N GLY A 529 8.66 0.23 -20.01
CA GLY A 529 7.84 -0.72 -19.23
C GLY A 529 8.38 -1.05 -17.86
N ILE A 530 9.43 -0.35 -17.42
CA ILE A 530 9.97 -0.49 -16.06
C ILE A 530 8.94 0.05 -15.07
N ALA A 531 8.60 -0.73 -14.05
CA ALA A 531 7.77 -0.26 -12.96
C ALA A 531 8.45 0.94 -12.29
N CYS A 532 7.71 1.97 -11.85
CA CYS A 532 8.35 3.12 -11.20
C CYS A 532 9.18 2.69 -9.99
N GLN A 533 8.72 1.68 -9.24
CA GLN A 533 9.48 1.04 -8.16
C GLN A 533 10.80 0.38 -8.58
N GLY A 534 11.04 0.15 -9.86
CA GLY A 534 12.33 -0.30 -10.37
C GLY A 534 13.35 0.85 -10.45
N CYS A 535 12.96 1.99 -11.03
CA CYS A 535 13.82 3.19 -11.11
C CYS A 535 13.95 3.90 -9.77
N HIS A 536 12.95 3.71 -8.95
CA HIS A 536 12.81 4.42 -7.72
C HIS A 536 12.75 3.50 -6.51
N GLN A 537 12.93 2.18 -6.54
CA GLN A 537 12.82 1.30 -5.34
C GLN A 537 11.41 1.35 -4.63
N SER A 538 11.17 0.56 -3.58
CA SER A 538 9.80 0.30 -3.00
C SER A 538 9.85 0.24 -1.46
N ILE A 539 8.90 0.65 -0.60
CA ILE A 539 7.52 1.16 -0.66
C ILE A 539 7.48 2.40 0.28
N HIS A 540 6.92 3.52 -0.19
CA HIS A 540 6.85 4.85 0.44
C HIS A 540 8.22 5.28 0.98
N GLY A 541 9.18 5.87 0.28
CA GLY A 541 9.24 6.59 -0.96
C GLY A 541 10.72 6.50 -1.34
N LEU A 542 10.95 5.51 -2.18
CA LEU A 542 11.96 5.40 -3.18
C LEU A 542 13.46 5.34 -2.82
N TYR A 543 13.91 5.84 -1.67
CA TYR A 543 15.31 5.69 -1.25
C TYR A 543 15.38 5.38 0.23
N PRO A 544 16.36 4.57 0.65
CA PRO A 544 16.66 4.45 2.06
C PRO A 544 17.19 5.77 2.55
N VAL A 545 16.52 6.32 3.53
CA VAL A 545 16.75 7.72 3.88
C VAL A 545 17.51 7.93 5.16
N THR A 546 17.57 6.92 6.03
CA THR A 546 18.46 7.03 7.18
C THR A 546 19.27 5.74 7.31
N PRO A 547 20.60 5.83 7.48
CA PRO A 547 21.43 4.67 7.77
C PRO A 547 21.06 4.04 9.11
N ASP A 548 20.28 4.72 9.96
CA ASP A 548 20.03 4.25 11.32
C ASP A 548 18.74 3.43 11.46
N VAL A 549 17.70 3.66 10.66
CA VAL A 549 16.40 2.95 10.80
C VAL A 549 16.35 1.68 9.93
N ASP A 550 16.75 1.81 8.66
CA ASP A 550 16.73 0.75 7.66
C ASP A 550 18.14 0.58 7.05
N LEU A 551 19.02 -0.01 7.86
CA LEU A 551 20.40 -0.34 7.46
C LEU A 551 20.45 -1.20 6.18
N THR A 552 19.46 -2.05 5.98
CA THR A 552 19.42 -3.01 4.88
C THR A 552 19.19 -2.29 3.56
N THR A 553 18.09 -1.54 3.45
CA THR A 553 17.78 -0.82 2.22
C THR A 553 18.86 0.25 1.97
N TYR A 554 19.38 0.89 3.03
CA TYR A 554 20.48 1.87 2.91
C TYR A 554 21.73 1.30 2.23
N ARG A 555 22.13 0.07 2.59
CA ARG A 555 23.25 -0.62 1.94
C ARG A 555 22.94 -1.09 0.53
N GLN A 556 21.68 -1.40 0.23
CA GLN A 556 21.24 -1.83 -1.08
C GLN A 556 21.30 -0.70 -2.11
N ALA A 557 20.84 0.51 -1.78
CA ALA A 557 20.74 1.62 -2.75
C ALA A 557 22.00 1.90 -3.59
N PRO A 558 23.22 2.02 -3.00
CA PRO A 558 24.42 2.29 -3.78
C PRO A 558 24.83 1.12 -4.70
N MET A 559 24.25 -0.07 -4.56
CA MET A 559 24.55 -1.21 -5.43
C MET A 559 23.94 -1.07 -6.82
N TYR A 560 22.94 -0.21 -6.99
CA TYR A 560 22.25 -0.06 -8.27
C TYR A 560 22.81 1.06 -9.14
N ASN A 561 23.30 2.13 -8.52
CA ASN A 561 23.94 3.22 -9.23
C ASN A 561 25.44 2.95 -9.36
N PRO A 562 26.04 2.96 -10.57
CA PRO A 562 27.46 2.70 -10.74
C PRO A 562 28.39 3.69 -10.01
N ASP A 563 27.89 4.89 -9.70
CA ASP A 563 28.60 5.92 -8.93
C ASP A 563 28.43 5.78 -7.40
N GLY A 564 27.65 4.79 -6.93
CA GLY A 564 27.36 4.58 -5.52
C GLY A 564 26.38 5.57 -4.90
N SER A 565 25.68 6.38 -5.70
CA SER A 565 24.67 7.31 -5.19
C SER A 565 23.43 6.59 -4.65
N HIS A 566 22.84 7.13 -3.59
CA HIS A 566 21.69 6.51 -2.88
C HIS A 566 20.33 7.04 -3.39
N GLY A 567 20.32 7.97 -4.34
CA GLY A 567 19.13 8.53 -4.98
C GLY A 567 18.58 7.69 -6.15
N PRO A 568 17.71 8.28 -7.00
CA PRO A 568 17.11 7.58 -8.13
C PRO A 568 18.10 6.84 -9.00
N LEU A 569 17.66 5.70 -9.56
CA LEU A 569 18.48 4.97 -10.50
C LEU A 569 18.88 5.91 -11.63
N LYS A 570 20.18 6.14 -11.76
CA LYS A 570 20.76 6.98 -12.79
C LYS A 570 20.70 6.24 -14.12
N CYS A 571 20.76 7.00 -15.21
CA CYS A 571 20.80 6.42 -16.56
C CYS A 571 21.92 5.37 -16.73
N ALA A 572 23.06 5.56 -16.04
CA ALA A 572 24.20 4.65 -16.08
C ALA A 572 23.91 3.25 -15.48
N ALA A 573 22.86 3.09 -14.68
CA ALA A 573 22.44 1.80 -14.15
C ALA A 573 21.98 0.84 -15.28
N CYS A 574 21.51 1.38 -16.41
CA CYS A 574 20.98 0.58 -17.52
C CYS A 574 21.61 0.91 -18.88
N HIS A 575 22.21 2.09 -19.04
CA HIS A 575 22.74 2.57 -20.30
C HIS A 575 24.23 2.87 -20.21
N VAL A 576 24.91 2.78 -21.36
CA VAL A 576 26.20 3.45 -21.53
C VAL A 576 25.95 4.95 -21.66
N THR A 577 26.55 5.73 -20.78
CA THR A 577 26.37 7.19 -20.70
C THR A 577 27.61 7.95 -21.15
N ASN A 578 27.44 9.23 -21.50
CA ASN A 578 28.54 10.18 -21.68
C ASN A 578 29.05 10.72 -20.32
N GLY A 579 29.97 11.69 -20.37
CA GLY A 579 30.52 12.34 -19.18
C GLY A 579 29.50 13.15 -18.37
N ASP A 580 28.36 13.49 -18.96
CA ASP A 580 27.25 14.20 -18.32
C ASP A 580 26.22 13.23 -17.70
N GLY A 581 26.49 11.92 -17.75
CA GLY A 581 25.57 10.89 -17.25
C GLY A 581 24.36 10.63 -18.15
N VAL A 582 24.32 11.19 -19.36
CA VAL A 582 23.23 11.02 -20.33
C VAL A 582 23.51 9.83 -21.25
N PRO A 583 22.52 8.96 -21.55
CA PRO A 583 22.71 7.84 -22.46
C PRO A 583 23.29 8.25 -23.83
N LEU A 584 24.24 7.48 -24.35
CA LEU A 584 24.79 7.72 -25.70
C LEU A 584 23.75 7.60 -26.81
N ILE A 585 22.61 6.96 -26.52
CA ILE A 585 21.47 6.84 -27.44
C ILE A 585 20.68 8.14 -27.57
N ALA A 586 20.84 9.09 -26.63
CA ALA A 586 20.15 10.38 -26.62
C ALA A 586 20.71 11.40 -27.63
N LYS A 587 21.50 10.93 -28.62
CA LYS A 587 22.06 11.79 -29.67
C LYS A 587 20.91 12.44 -30.45
N PRO A 588 20.87 13.78 -30.57
CA PRO A 588 19.78 14.46 -31.26
C PRO A 588 19.65 13.97 -32.70
N ASP A 589 18.40 13.80 -33.13
CA ASP A 589 18.07 13.61 -34.55
C ASP A 589 17.44 14.90 -35.07
N PRO A 590 18.21 15.80 -35.69
CA PRO A 590 17.69 17.09 -36.11
C PRO A 590 16.65 16.98 -37.24
N ASP A 591 16.62 15.84 -37.93
CA ASP A 591 15.77 15.59 -39.09
C ASP A 591 14.51 14.80 -38.71
N ALA A 592 14.33 14.44 -37.44
CA ALA A 592 13.13 13.76 -36.98
C ALA A 592 11.89 14.68 -37.03
N ASP A 593 10.72 14.09 -37.31
CA ASP A 593 9.48 14.84 -37.51
C ASP A 593 8.86 15.34 -36.19
N GLU A 594 9.18 14.71 -35.06
CA GLU A 594 8.61 15.00 -33.73
C GLU A 594 9.67 15.45 -32.71
N GLU A 595 9.31 16.37 -31.79
CA GLU A 595 10.25 16.90 -30.77
C GLU A 595 10.81 15.81 -29.84
N ALA A 596 10.00 14.80 -29.52
CA ALA A 596 10.47 13.64 -28.77
C ALA A 596 11.61 12.95 -29.54
N ASP A 597 11.38 12.62 -30.81
CA ASP A 597 12.38 11.94 -31.65
C ASP A 597 13.64 12.78 -31.90
N LYS A 598 13.50 14.12 -31.93
CA LYS A 598 14.64 15.05 -31.95
C LYS A 598 15.48 15.04 -30.67
N ARG A 599 14.98 14.41 -29.60
CA ARG A 599 15.59 14.35 -28.26
C ARG A 599 15.81 15.75 -27.68
N MET A 600 14.75 16.55 -27.78
CA MET A 600 14.69 17.93 -27.33
C MET A 600 13.74 18.07 -26.14
N TRP A 601 14.16 18.82 -25.12
CA TRP A 601 13.31 19.20 -24.00
C TRP A 601 13.28 20.72 -23.87
N ASN A 602 12.08 21.33 -23.90
CA ASN A 602 11.90 22.78 -23.86
C ASN A 602 12.80 23.53 -24.86
N GLY A 603 12.91 23.00 -26.09
CA GLY A 603 13.70 23.58 -27.16
C GLY A 603 15.23 23.43 -27.02
N LYS A 604 15.71 22.60 -26.10
CA LYS A 604 17.14 22.32 -25.90
C LYS A 604 17.46 20.83 -26.11
N PRO A 605 18.59 20.48 -26.77
CA PRO A 605 19.04 19.10 -26.87
C PRO A 605 19.34 18.52 -25.48
N ILE A 606 18.89 17.30 -25.22
CA ILE A 606 19.08 16.66 -23.90
C ILE A 606 20.46 16.02 -23.72
N LEU A 607 21.23 15.83 -24.80
CA LEU A 607 22.47 15.04 -24.80
C LEU A 607 23.50 15.49 -23.75
N HIS A 608 23.56 16.78 -23.45
CA HIS A 608 24.52 17.39 -22.51
C HIS A 608 23.83 18.03 -21.30
N ASP A 609 22.61 17.57 -20.99
CA ASP A 609 21.82 18.09 -19.88
C ASP A 609 21.06 16.92 -19.22
N TYR A 610 21.64 16.39 -18.13
CA TYR A 610 21.08 15.25 -17.40
C TYR A 610 19.65 15.50 -16.92
N GLU A 611 19.38 16.68 -16.37
CA GLU A 611 18.05 17.03 -15.87
C GLU A 611 17.03 17.13 -17.01
N ALA A 612 17.43 17.70 -18.15
CA ALA A 612 16.58 17.72 -19.34
C ALA A 612 16.33 16.31 -19.88
N ALA A 613 17.33 15.42 -19.85
CA ALA A 613 17.17 14.04 -20.27
C ALA A 613 16.21 13.28 -19.34
N VAL A 614 16.30 13.47 -18.02
CA VAL A 614 15.38 12.88 -17.05
C VAL A 614 13.95 13.37 -17.29
N GLN A 615 13.74 14.67 -17.48
CA GLN A 615 12.41 15.20 -17.78
C GLN A 615 11.86 14.66 -19.11
N TRP A 616 12.72 14.58 -20.13
CA TRP A 616 12.35 14.03 -21.43
C TRP A 616 11.88 12.58 -21.34
N ILE A 617 12.60 11.71 -20.61
CA ILE A 617 12.19 10.30 -20.49
C ILE A 617 10.86 10.15 -19.73
N HIS A 618 10.57 11.03 -18.78
CA HIS A 618 9.30 10.98 -18.05
C HIS A 618 8.15 11.47 -18.93
N ALA A 619 8.36 12.55 -19.69
CA ALA A 619 7.32 13.15 -20.52
C ALA A 619 6.95 12.30 -21.74
N TYR A 620 7.94 11.62 -22.32
CA TYR A 620 7.79 10.89 -23.58
C TYR A 620 7.94 9.36 -23.44
N ALA A 621 8.00 8.84 -22.21
CA ALA A 621 7.81 7.41 -22.01
C ALA A 621 6.44 7.00 -22.55
N PRO A 622 6.33 5.86 -23.27
CA PRO A 622 5.04 5.29 -23.59
C PRO A 622 4.24 5.08 -22.31
N ASP A 623 3.02 5.58 -22.29
CA ASP A 623 2.09 5.35 -21.19
C ASP A 623 1.50 3.94 -21.32
N LEU A 624 2.19 2.97 -20.71
CA LEU A 624 1.88 1.54 -20.85
C LEU A 624 0.74 1.08 -19.94
N GLY A 625 0.15 1.98 -19.16
CA GLY A 625 -0.82 1.61 -18.14
C GLY A 625 -2.29 1.76 -18.53
N GLY A 626 -2.60 2.41 -19.66
CA GLY A 626 -3.96 2.87 -20.03
C GLY A 626 -4.96 1.87 -20.63
N ALA A 627 -4.58 0.63 -20.95
CA ALA A 627 -5.46 -0.34 -21.59
C ALA A 627 -5.70 -1.56 -20.69
N VAL A 628 -6.95 -2.04 -20.64
CA VAL A 628 -7.26 -3.33 -20.01
C VAL A 628 -6.80 -4.45 -20.95
N PRO A 629 -6.08 -5.48 -20.46
CA PRO A 629 -5.73 -6.62 -21.30
C PRO A 629 -7.00 -7.33 -21.81
N ASP A 630 -7.08 -7.53 -23.13
CA ASP A 630 -8.17 -8.21 -23.83
C ASP A 630 -9.55 -7.47 -23.87
N GLU A 631 -9.58 -6.12 -23.76
CA GLU A 631 -10.68 -5.28 -24.34
C GLU A 631 -10.62 -5.21 -25.88
#